data_AF-A0A0N1HB62-F1
#
_entry.id   AF-A0A0N1HB62-F1
#
_cell.length_a   1.000
_cell.length_b   1.000
_cell.length_c   1.000
_cell.angle_alpha   90.00
_cell.angle_beta   90.00
_cell.angle_gamma   90.00
#
_symmetry.space_group_name_H-M   'P 1'
#
loop_
_entity.id
_entity.type
_entity.pdbx_description
1 polymer ?
#
loop_
_entity_poly.entity_id
_entity_poly.type
_entity_poly.pdbx_seq_one_letter_code
_entity_poly.pdbx_strand_id
1 'polypeptide(L)'
;MSTPASPVTPTSLVTTPIPGDWRQESDETKLSWLNKQPMVDDNTISIGSCVTSSTKISDLCGRFIDTINAFVAELGTRHVGQLLEAAEKFVDVTNKTLWRFNEQIVSDLNAVFDSGVFGLESVVIKPIHLNELELLPTSNQPKSNIAEEVFHILADVFKIACDNNASMNKYRPAIASSWAKLLADFVAAGDEFFPLLNGNAGTR
;
A
#
# COMPACT_ATOMS: atom_id res chain seq x y z
N MET A 1 17.49 -22.62 -36.23
CA MET A 1 17.56 -23.22 -34.88
C MET A 1 17.92 -22.08 -33.94
N SER A 2 16.95 -21.58 -33.17
CA SER A 2 17.19 -20.47 -32.23
C SER A 2 17.68 -21.06 -30.91
N THR A 3 18.86 -20.63 -30.48
CA THR A 3 19.43 -20.96 -29.18
C THR A 3 18.52 -20.39 -28.08
N PRO A 4 18.15 -21.15 -27.04
CA PRO A 4 17.41 -20.58 -25.92
C PRO A 4 18.31 -19.56 -25.22
N ALA A 5 17.77 -18.37 -24.93
CA ALA A 5 18.47 -17.41 -24.08
C ALA A 5 18.72 -18.05 -22.72
N SER A 6 19.97 -18.05 -22.26
CA SER A 6 20.32 -18.51 -20.93
C SER A 6 19.51 -17.74 -19.88
N PRO A 7 19.05 -18.39 -18.79
CA PRO A 7 18.39 -17.68 -17.70
C PRO A 7 19.34 -16.61 -17.17
N VAL A 8 18.91 -15.36 -17.14
CA VAL A 8 19.67 -14.29 -16.49
C VAL A 8 19.65 -14.60 -14.99
N THR A 9 20.75 -15.12 -14.46
CA THR A 9 20.90 -15.28 -13.01
C THR A 9 20.78 -13.89 -12.37
N PRO A 10 19.88 -13.67 -11.41
CA PRO A 10 19.78 -12.39 -10.73
C PRO A 10 21.13 -12.02 -10.11
N THR A 11 21.65 -10.85 -10.45
CA THR A 11 22.92 -10.37 -9.87
C THR A 11 22.68 -10.03 -8.40
N SER A 12 23.29 -10.80 -7.50
CA SER A 12 23.27 -10.50 -6.07
C SER A 12 23.85 -9.10 -5.81
N LEU A 13 23.13 -8.30 -5.02
CA LEU A 13 23.62 -7.02 -4.52
C LEU A 13 24.65 -7.25 -3.41
N VAL A 14 25.52 -6.25 -3.20
CA VAL A 14 26.59 -6.29 -2.19
C VAL A 14 26.41 -5.11 -1.26
N THR A 15 26.32 -5.38 0.04
CA THR A 15 26.22 -4.35 1.07
C THR A 15 27.47 -3.47 1.08
N THR A 16 27.27 -2.16 1.04
CA THR A 16 28.34 -1.18 1.28
C THR A 16 28.07 -0.42 2.57
N PRO A 17 29.09 0.17 3.22
CA PRO A 17 28.87 0.98 4.40
C PRO A 17 27.97 2.19 4.10
N ILE A 18 27.16 2.57 5.09
CA ILE A 18 26.41 3.82 5.06
C ILE A 18 27.41 5.00 5.01
N PRO A 19 27.21 6.00 4.13
CA PRO A 19 28.03 7.20 4.08
C PRO A 19 28.14 7.90 5.45
N GLY A 20 29.32 8.42 5.79
CA GLY A 20 29.58 9.01 7.12
C GLY A 20 28.76 10.27 7.42
N ASP A 21 28.33 10.98 6.38
CA ASP A 21 27.51 12.19 6.39
C ASP A 21 26.05 11.92 6.02
N TRP A 22 25.58 10.67 6.12
CA TRP A 22 24.25 10.22 5.72
C TRP A 22 23.09 11.17 6.06
N ARG A 23 23.08 11.74 7.27
CA ARG A 23 22.00 12.64 7.71
C ARG A 23 21.94 13.96 6.93
N GLN A 24 23.05 14.39 6.32
CA GLN A 24 23.17 15.61 5.53
C GLN A 24 22.93 15.39 4.05
N GLU A 25 22.89 14.12 3.61
CA GLU A 25 22.65 13.76 2.22
C GLU A 25 21.21 14.08 1.80
N SER A 26 21.05 14.44 0.52
CA SER A 26 19.73 14.62 -0.07
C SER A 26 18.99 13.28 -0.18
N ASP A 27 17.65 13.33 -0.20
CA ASP A 27 16.84 12.12 -0.37
C ASP A 27 17.14 11.40 -1.69
N GLU A 28 17.52 12.14 -2.75
CA GLU A 28 17.95 11.57 -4.02
C GLU A 28 19.25 10.76 -3.88
N THR A 29 20.25 11.31 -3.18
CA THR A 29 21.50 10.60 -2.90
C THR A 29 21.25 9.37 -2.04
N LYS A 30 20.44 9.52 -0.99
CA LYS A 30 20.04 8.42 -0.10
C LYS A 30 19.37 7.30 -0.89
N LEU A 31 18.37 7.62 -1.71
CA LEU A 31 17.67 6.65 -2.55
C LEU A 31 18.61 5.96 -3.55
N SER A 32 19.51 6.71 -4.19
CA SER A 32 20.52 6.15 -5.10
C SER A 32 21.44 5.13 -4.41
N TRP A 33 21.81 5.39 -3.16
CA TRP A 33 22.58 4.45 -2.35
C TRP A 33 21.72 3.23 -1.94
N LEU A 34 20.49 3.44 -1.47
CA LEU A 34 19.56 2.37 -1.07
C LEU A 34 19.23 1.43 -2.24
N ASN A 35 19.19 1.93 -3.47
CA ASN A 35 19.00 1.12 -4.68
C ASN A 35 20.12 0.10 -4.93
N LYS A 36 21.28 0.26 -4.30
CA LYS A 36 22.43 -0.66 -4.39
C LYS A 36 22.53 -1.59 -3.19
N GLN A 37 21.76 -1.35 -2.13
CA GLN A 37 21.83 -2.14 -0.91
C GLN A 37 20.88 -3.32 -0.95
N PRO A 38 21.31 -4.55 -0.60
CA PRO A 38 20.43 -5.69 -0.48
C PRO A 38 19.49 -5.57 0.73
N MET A 39 18.31 -6.20 0.64
CA MET A 39 17.53 -6.57 1.82
C MET A 39 18.28 -7.63 2.63
N VAL A 40 18.09 -7.63 3.95
CA VAL A 40 18.77 -8.58 4.86
C VAL A 40 18.35 -10.02 4.59
N ASP A 41 17.09 -10.24 4.23
CA ASP A 41 16.50 -11.55 3.97
C ASP A 41 16.52 -11.96 2.49
N ASP A 42 16.87 -11.05 1.58
CA ASP A 42 16.90 -11.29 0.13
C ASP A 42 17.90 -10.36 -0.58
N ASN A 43 19.06 -10.89 -0.96
CA ASN A 43 20.11 -10.11 -1.62
C ASN A 43 19.86 -9.80 -3.10
N THR A 44 18.74 -10.27 -3.66
CA THR A 44 18.31 -9.95 -5.03
C THR A 44 17.39 -8.73 -5.08
N ILE A 45 16.85 -8.32 -3.93
CA ILE A 45 15.96 -7.18 -3.78
C ILE A 45 16.73 -6.03 -3.14
N SER A 46 16.65 -4.83 -3.74
CA SER A 46 17.28 -3.65 -3.14
C SER A 46 16.36 -2.98 -2.11
N ILE A 47 16.94 -2.38 -1.07
CA ILE A 47 16.19 -1.56 -0.10
C ILE A 47 15.46 -0.43 -0.84
N GLY A 48 16.11 0.20 -1.82
CA GLY A 48 15.50 1.28 -2.62
C GLY A 48 14.28 0.84 -3.44
N SER A 49 14.26 -0.41 -3.93
CA SER A 49 13.08 -0.97 -4.62
C SER A 49 11.90 -1.21 -3.68
N CYS A 50 12.17 -1.60 -2.43
CA CYS A 50 11.15 -1.68 -1.37
C CYS A 50 10.64 -0.29 -0.98
N VAL A 51 11.54 0.70 -0.82
CA VAL A 51 11.18 2.10 -0.56
C VAL A 51 10.23 2.62 -1.63
N THR A 52 10.59 2.44 -2.90
CA THR A 52 9.77 2.88 -4.05
C THR A 52 8.38 2.24 -4.02
N SER A 53 8.30 0.95 -3.70
CA SER A 53 7.03 0.22 -3.65
C SER A 53 6.17 0.67 -2.47
N SER A 54 6.78 0.84 -1.29
CA SER A 54 6.13 1.37 -0.09
C SER A 54 5.59 2.78 -0.32
N THR A 55 6.35 3.67 -0.98
CA THR A 55 5.88 5.02 -1.33
C THR A 55 4.64 4.97 -2.22
N LYS A 56 4.68 4.17 -3.30
CA LYS A 56 3.52 4.03 -4.21
C LYS A 56 2.27 3.52 -3.50
N ILE A 57 2.42 2.56 -2.60
CA ILE A 57 1.31 2.00 -1.83
C ILE A 57 0.79 3.04 -0.83
N SER A 58 1.68 3.78 -0.17
CA SER A 58 1.30 4.86 0.73
C SER A 58 0.47 5.95 0.03
N ASP A 59 0.92 6.37 -1.16
CA ASP A 59 0.18 7.32 -2.00
C ASP A 59 -1.19 6.79 -2.41
N LEU A 60 -1.30 5.50 -2.78
CA LEU A 60 -2.55 4.87 -3.15
C LEU A 60 -3.53 4.78 -1.97
N CYS A 61 -3.03 4.37 -0.79
CA CYS A 61 -3.79 4.35 0.44
C CYS A 61 -4.33 5.75 0.77
N GLY A 62 -3.48 6.78 0.74
CA GLY A 62 -3.88 8.16 1.02
C GLY A 62 -4.98 8.64 0.08
N ARG A 63 -4.81 8.47 -1.23
CA ARG A 63 -5.81 8.84 -2.24
C ARG A 63 -7.14 8.13 -2.05
N PHE A 64 -7.11 6.84 -1.72
CA PHE A 64 -8.33 6.08 -1.46
C PHE A 64 -9.05 6.59 -0.21
N ILE A 65 -8.32 6.86 0.88
CA ILE A 65 -8.89 7.38 2.12
C ILE A 65 -9.56 8.74 1.89
N ASP A 66 -8.90 9.64 1.16
CA ASP A 66 -9.48 10.94 0.81
C ASP A 66 -10.74 10.79 -0.04
N THR A 67 -10.71 9.85 -1.00
CA THR A 67 -11.84 9.57 -1.89
C THR A 67 -13.04 9.02 -1.12
N ILE A 68 -12.84 8.05 -0.22
CA ILE A 68 -13.95 7.45 0.54
C ILE A 68 -14.54 8.45 1.53
N ASN A 69 -13.70 9.26 2.21
CA ASN A 69 -14.17 10.30 3.12
C ASN A 69 -15.01 11.35 2.39
N ALA A 70 -14.56 11.80 1.22
CA ALA A 70 -15.33 12.73 0.39
C ALA A 70 -16.67 12.12 -0.05
N PHE A 71 -16.66 10.83 -0.43
CA PHE A 71 -17.86 10.13 -0.83
C PHE A 71 -18.89 10.00 0.32
N VAL A 72 -18.46 9.63 1.52
CA VAL A 72 -19.34 9.54 2.69
C VAL A 72 -19.92 10.91 3.07
N ALA A 73 -19.11 11.96 3.00
CA ALA A 73 -19.60 13.33 3.21
C ALA A 73 -20.72 13.69 2.22
N GLU A 74 -20.60 13.29 0.95
CA GLU A 74 -21.67 13.47 -0.06
C GLU A 74 -22.93 12.65 0.26
N LEU A 75 -22.79 11.40 0.74
CA LEU A 75 -23.92 10.57 1.13
C LEU A 75 -24.71 11.16 2.30
N GLY A 76 -24.03 11.74 3.29
CA GLY A 76 -24.66 12.40 4.43
C GLY A 76 -25.61 13.52 4.01
N THR A 77 -25.34 14.21 2.90
CA THR A 77 -26.23 15.24 2.36
C THR A 77 -27.52 14.69 1.74
N ARG A 78 -27.55 13.41 1.34
CA ARG A 78 -28.63 12.79 0.55
C ARG A 78 -29.64 11.97 1.36
N HIS A 79 -29.47 11.84 2.68
CA HIS A 79 -30.41 11.18 3.61
C HIS A 79 -30.76 9.71 3.27
N VAL A 80 -29.79 8.94 2.77
CA VAL A 80 -29.98 7.50 2.47
C VAL A 80 -29.54 6.66 3.67
N GLY A 81 -30.45 6.39 4.62
CA GLY A 81 -30.12 5.83 5.93
C GLY A 81 -29.31 4.52 5.91
N GLN A 82 -29.73 3.51 5.15
CA GLN A 82 -29.02 2.22 5.10
C GLN A 82 -27.66 2.30 4.40
N LEU A 83 -27.54 3.10 3.34
CA LEU A 83 -26.28 3.29 2.63
C LEU A 83 -25.29 4.11 3.47
N LEU A 84 -25.79 5.08 4.23
CA LEU A 84 -24.98 5.87 5.16
C LEU A 84 -24.41 5.00 6.28
N GLU A 85 -25.21 4.14 6.91
CA GLU A 85 -24.74 3.21 7.94
C GLU A 85 -23.66 2.26 7.40
N ALA A 86 -23.86 1.71 6.20
CA ALA A 86 -22.86 0.86 5.54
C ALA A 86 -21.57 1.65 5.22
N ALA A 87 -21.69 2.90 4.77
CA ALA A 87 -20.56 3.77 4.49
C ALA A 87 -19.77 4.14 5.75
N GLU A 88 -20.46 4.46 6.86
CA GLU A 88 -19.84 4.74 8.16
C GLU A 88 -19.10 3.51 8.70
N LYS A 89 -19.69 2.32 8.59
CA LYS A 89 -19.02 1.05 8.94
C LYS A 89 -17.75 0.85 8.09
N PHE A 90 -17.83 1.09 6.79
CA PHE A 90 -16.68 0.92 5.90
C PHE A 90 -15.57 1.95 6.18
N VAL A 91 -15.93 3.20 6.48
CA VAL A 91 -14.97 4.23 6.90
C VAL A 91 -14.31 3.89 8.23
N ASP A 92 -15.05 3.37 9.21
CA ASP A 92 -14.49 2.94 10.48
C ASP A 92 -13.45 1.83 10.29
N VAL A 93 -13.74 0.83 9.45
CA VAL A 93 -12.78 -0.23 9.10
C VAL A 93 -11.58 0.35 8.34
N THR A 94 -11.82 1.25 7.38
CA THR A 94 -10.77 1.94 6.62
C THR A 94 -9.82 2.71 7.54
N ASN A 95 -10.34 3.42 8.54
CA ASN A 95 -9.53 4.17 9.51
C ASN A 95 -8.77 3.25 10.48
N LYS A 96 -9.39 2.16 10.92
CA LYS A 96 -8.74 1.18 11.82
C LYS A 96 -7.65 0.37 11.13
N THR A 97 -7.77 0.17 9.83
CA THR A 97 -6.82 -0.62 9.04
C THR A 97 -5.93 0.27 8.16
N LEU A 98 -6.50 0.82 7.10
CA LEU A 98 -5.75 1.40 5.98
C LEU A 98 -5.00 2.67 6.40
N TRP A 99 -5.64 3.55 7.18
CA TRP A 99 -4.99 4.75 7.70
C TRP A 99 -3.78 4.39 8.59
N ARG A 100 -3.97 3.50 9.56
CA ARG A 100 -2.88 3.06 10.44
C ARG A 100 -1.77 2.32 9.70
N PHE A 101 -2.13 1.52 8.70
CA PHE A 101 -1.16 0.85 7.84
C PHE A 101 -0.33 1.86 7.06
N ASN A 102 -0.98 2.89 6.51
CA ASN A 102 -0.32 3.99 5.82
C ASN A 102 0.63 4.77 6.75
N GLU A 103 0.19 5.11 7.96
CA GLU A 103 1.04 5.75 8.98
C GLU A 103 2.28 4.91 9.31
N GLN A 104 2.10 3.59 9.43
CA GLN A 104 3.22 2.68 9.68
C GLN A 104 4.21 2.65 8.52
N ILE A 105 3.73 2.59 7.27
CA ILE A 105 4.59 2.68 6.08
C ILE A 105 5.39 3.98 6.08
N VAL A 106 4.72 5.12 6.29
CA VAL A 106 5.38 6.44 6.31
C VAL A 106 6.44 6.50 7.42
N SER A 107 6.12 5.99 8.61
CA SER A 107 7.08 5.91 9.71
C SER A 107 8.29 5.04 9.36
N ASP A 108 8.08 3.90 8.71
CA ASP A 108 9.15 2.99 8.30
C ASP A 108 10.01 3.59 7.19
N LEU A 109 9.40 4.29 6.22
CA LEU A 109 10.11 5.03 5.18
C LEU A 109 11.02 6.10 5.80
N ASN A 110 10.49 6.93 6.70
CA ASN A 110 11.28 7.95 7.39
C ASN A 110 12.46 7.32 8.15
N ALA A 111 12.22 6.21 8.87
CA ALA A 111 13.27 5.50 9.58
C ALA A 111 14.38 4.95 8.66
N VAL A 112 14.02 4.48 7.45
CA VAL A 112 15.01 4.06 6.44
C VAL A 112 15.82 5.24 5.92
N PHE A 113 15.19 6.38 5.64
CA PHE A 113 15.90 7.59 5.22
C PHE A 113 16.80 8.17 6.32
N ASP A 114 16.50 7.88 7.59
CA ASP A 114 17.32 8.29 8.73
C ASP A 114 18.48 7.34 9.05
N SER A 115 18.29 6.03 8.83
CA SER A 115 19.22 4.99 9.30
C SER A 115 19.88 4.18 8.18
N GLY A 116 19.40 4.27 6.94
CA GLY A 116 19.87 3.49 5.80
C GLY A 116 19.37 2.04 5.74
N VAL A 117 18.59 1.59 6.73
CA VAL A 117 18.10 0.20 6.82
C VAL A 117 16.66 0.14 7.32
N PHE A 118 15.93 -0.91 6.94
CA PHE A 118 14.64 -1.21 7.56
C PHE A 118 14.84 -1.75 8.98
N GLY A 119 13.97 -1.35 9.90
CA GLY A 119 13.93 -1.91 11.24
C GLY A 119 13.40 -3.35 11.23
N LEU A 120 13.70 -4.10 12.29
CA LEU A 120 13.21 -5.48 12.45
C LEU A 120 11.68 -5.60 12.48
N GLU A 121 11.02 -4.54 12.93
CA GLU A 121 9.55 -4.46 12.97
C GLU A 121 8.98 -3.71 11.76
N SER A 122 9.80 -3.28 10.80
CA SER A 122 9.27 -2.50 9.68
C SER A 122 8.35 -3.32 8.79
N VAL A 123 7.33 -2.65 8.28
CA VAL A 123 6.49 -3.13 7.19
C VAL A 123 7.25 -2.88 5.90
N VAL A 124 8.03 -3.87 5.50
CA VAL A 124 8.69 -3.86 4.20
C VAL A 124 7.64 -4.24 3.15
N ILE A 125 7.56 -3.53 2.03
CA ILE A 125 6.79 -4.02 0.89
C ILE A 125 7.78 -4.35 -0.21
N LYS A 126 7.92 -5.64 -0.49
CA LYS A 126 8.78 -6.11 -1.57
C LYS A 126 8.29 -5.53 -2.91
N PRO A 127 9.15 -5.42 -3.93
CA PRO A 127 8.75 -4.91 -5.22
C PRO A 127 7.52 -5.63 -5.78
N ILE A 128 6.43 -4.87 -5.92
CA ILE A 128 5.22 -5.33 -6.60
C ILE A 128 5.19 -4.64 -7.95
N HIS A 129 5.02 -5.43 -9.01
CA HIS A 129 4.68 -4.87 -10.31
C HIS A 129 3.25 -4.33 -10.26
N LEU A 130 3.14 -3.10 -9.78
CA LEU A 130 1.99 -2.27 -10.07
C LEU A 130 2.20 -1.82 -11.50
N ASN A 131 1.53 -2.46 -12.46
CA ASN A 131 1.37 -1.86 -13.80
C ASN A 131 0.96 -0.43 -13.55
N GLU A 132 1.74 0.50 -14.08
CA GLU A 132 1.75 1.91 -13.69
C GLU A 132 0.34 2.35 -13.38
N LEU A 133 0.12 2.78 -12.13
CA LEU A 133 -1.11 3.42 -11.72
C LEU A 133 -1.25 4.72 -12.51
N GLU A 134 -1.60 4.63 -13.79
CA GLU A 134 -2.38 5.63 -14.52
C GLU A 134 -3.80 5.66 -13.94
N LEU A 135 -3.91 5.70 -12.61
CA LEU A 135 -5.16 5.58 -11.88
C LEU A 135 -5.44 6.91 -11.23
N LEU A 136 -5.81 7.85 -12.10
CA LEU A 136 -7.05 8.57 -11.93
C LEU A 136 -7.67 8.72 -13.33
N PRO A 137 -8.88 8.17 -13.58
CA PRO A 137 -9.61 8.53 -14.78
C PRO A 137 -9.84 10.04 -14.81
N THR A 138 -9.61 10.62 -15.98
CA THR A 138 -9.92 11.99 -16.35
C THR A 138 -11.40 12.30 -16.11
N SER A 139 -11.68 13.13 -15.09
CA SER A 139 -12.76 14.12 -14.98
C SER A 139 -14.25 13.72 -15.15
N ASN A 140 -14.62 12.54 -15.64
CA ASN A 140 -16.01 12.28 -16.08
C ASN A 140 -16.70 11.04 -15.45
N GLN A 141 -16.05 10.29 -14.57
CA GLN A 141 -16.67 9.13 -13.92
C GLN A 141 -17.30 9.48 -12.55
N PRO A 142 -18.39 8.80 -12.13
CA PRO A 142 -18.90 8.91 -10.78
C PRO A 142 -17.84 8.51 -9.75
N LYS A 143 -17.69 9.30 -8.68
CA LYS A 143 -16.72 9.06 -7.60
C LYS A 143 -16.84 7.66 -6.98
N SER A 144 -18.05 7.08 -6.96
CA SER A 144 -18.32 5.72 -6.49
C SER A 144 -17.57 4.66 -7.28
N ASN A 145 -17.54 4.79 -8.61
CA ASN A 145 -16.91 3.82 -9.50
C ASN A 145 -15.39 3.91 -9.40
N ILE A 146 -14.86 5.14 -9.27
CA ILE A 146 -13.43 5.37 -9.04
C ILE A 146 -13.02 4.76 -7.69
N ALA A 147 -13.82 4.95 -6.64
CA ALA A 147 -13.55 4.36 -5.33
C ALA A 147 -13.54 2.83 -5.39
N GLU A 148 -14.49 2.21 -6.08
CA GLU A 148 -14.56 0.75 -6.24
C GLU A 148 -13.37 0.18 -7.02
N GLU A 149 -13.00 0.82 -8.13
CA GLU A 149 -11.85 0.41 -8.93
C GLU A 149 -10.55 0.51 -8.12
N VAL A 150 -10.33 1.63 -7.43
CA VAL A 150 -9.16 1.81 -6.55
C VAL A 150 -9.17 0.80 -5.40
N PHE A 151 -10.34 0.48 -4.85
CA PHE A 151 -10.48 -0.54 -3.80
C PHE A 151 -10.02 -1.92 -4.30
N HIS A 152 -10.47 -2.36 -5.47
CA HIS A 152 -10.06 -3.66 -6.01
C HIS A 152 -8.56 -3.74 -6.26
N ILE A 153 -7.96 -2.64 -6.72
CA ILE A 153 -6.52 -2.56 -6.92
C ILE A 153 -5.79 -2.64 -5.59
N LEU A 154 -6.24 -1.91 -4.56
CA LEU A 154 -5.70 -2.04 -3.21
C LEU A 154 -5.84 -3.48 -2.67
N ALA A 155 -6.98 -4.13 -2.89
CA ALA A 155 -7.21 -5.51 -2.46
C ALA A 155 -6.21 -6.49 -3.10
N ASP A 156 -5.98 -6.38 -4.42
CA ASP A 156 -5.00 -7.20 -5.13
C ASP A 156 -3.57 -6.94 -4.64
N VAL A 157 -3.22 -5.67 -4.43
CA VAL A 157 -1.91 -5.27 -3.90
C VAL A 157 -1.68 -5.83 -2.51
N PHE A 158 -2.67 -5.73 -1.62
CA PHE A 158 -2.56 -6.26 -0.26
C PHE A 158 -2.47 -7.77 -0.23
N LYS A 159 -3.21 -8.46 -1.11
CA LYS A 159 -3.08 -9.91 -1.27
C LYS A 159 -1.64 -10.27 -1.64
N ILE A 160 -1.09 -9.66 -2.69
CA ILE A 160 0.29 -9.90 -3.14
C ILE A 160 1.31 -9.56 -2.03
N ALA A 161 1.12 -8.44 -1.34
CA ALA A 161 2.00 -8.00 -0.26
C ALA A 161 1.98 -8.97 0.92
N CYS A 162 0.81 -9.50 1.29
CA CYS A 162 0.66 -10.44 2.40
C CYS A 162 1.18 -11.85 2.06
N ASP A 163 1.00 -12.30 0.82
CA ASP A 163 1.47 -13.61 0.36
C ASP A 163 3.00 -13.66 0.26
N ASN A 164 3.63 -12.55 -0.15
CA ASN A 164 5.07 -12.49 -0.38
C ASN A 164 5.88 -11.94 0.79
N ASN A 165 5.23 -11.52 1.89
CA ASN A 165 5.94 -10.97 3.03
C ASN A 165 5.48 -11.54 4.38
N ALA A 166 6.35 -12.36 4.98
CA ALA A 166 6.14 -12.93 6.30
C ALA A 166 5.96 -11.86 7.41
N SER A 167 6.56 -10.67 7.27
CA SER A 167 6.44 -9.60 8.28
C SER A 167 5.00 -9.03 8.37
N MET A 168 4.21 -9.17 7.30
CA MET A 168 2.79 -8.80 7.28
C MET A 168 1.94 -9.72 8.15
N ASN A 169 2.35 -10.99 8.28
CA ASN A 169 1.63 -12.02 9.04
C ASN A 169 2.03 -12.05 10.52
N LYS A 170 3.10 -11.35 10.91
CA LYS A 170 3.57 -11.29 12.30
C LYS A 170 2.58 -10.55 13.19
N TYR A 171 2.26 -11.13 14.35
CA TYR A 171 1.45 -10.47 15.37
C TYR A 171 2.19 -9.25 15.96
N ARG A 172 1.47 -8.14 16.08
CA ARG A 172 1.98 -6.86 16.56
C ARG A 172 1.13 -6.39 17.75
N PRO A 173 1.71 -6.34 18.97
CA PRO A 173 0.99 -5.94 20.17
C PRO A 173 0.32 -4.56 20.07
N ALA A 174 0.97 -3.59 19.40
CA ALA A 174 0.47 -2.23 19.26
C ALA A 174 -0.89 -2.13 18.52
N ILE A 175 -1.17 -3.09 17.64
CA ILE A 175 -2.44 -3.18 16.89
C ILE A 175 -3.28 -4.40 17.30
N ALA A 176 -2.83 -5.15 18.31
CA ALA A 176 -3.43 -6.40 18.78
C ALA A 176 -3.81 -7.40 17.65
N SER A 177 -3.04 -7.39 16.55
CA SER A 177 -3.34 -8.11 15.31
C SER A 177 -2.09 -8.23 14.43
N SER A 178 -2.24 -8.77 13.21
CA SER A 178 -1.26 -8.68 12.14
C SER A 178 -1.77 -7.76 11.04
N TRP A 179 -0.88 -7.15 10.24
CA TRP A 179 -1.30 -6.32 9.11
C TRP A 179 -2.07 -7.13 8.09
N ALA A 180 -1.65 -8.37 7.83
CA ALA A 180 -2.36 -9.28 6.93
C ALA A 180 -3.82 -9.50 7.36
N LYS A 181 -4.08 -9.70 8.66
CA LYS A 181 -5.44 -9.85 9.18
C LYS A 181 -6.25 -8.56 9.03
N LEU A 182 -5.68 -7.41 9.43
CA LEU A 182 -6.40 -6.13 9.34
C LEU A 182 -6.74 -5.76 7.89
N LEU A 183 -5.81 -5.99 6.95
CA LEU A 183 -6.02 -5.76 5.52
C LEU A 183 -7.06 -6.71 4.94
N ALA A 184 -7.08 -7.99 5.36
CA ALA A 184 -8.14 -8.92 4.98
C ALA A 184 -9.51 -8.47 5.50
N ASP A 185 -9.59 -7.97 6.74
CA ASP A 185 -10.83 -7.43 7.31
C ASP A 185 -11.29 -6.17 6.53
N PHE A 186 -10.37 -5.33 6.05
CA PHE A 186 -10.66 -4.20 5.18
C PHE A 186 -11.20 -4.63 3.81
N VAL A 187 -10.58 -5.62 3.17
CA VAL A 187 -11.06 -6.17 1.89
C VAL A 187 -12.47 -6.75 2.06
N ALA A 188 -12.70 -7.56 3.10
CA ALA A 188 -14.02 -8.10 3.37
C ALA A 188 -15.09 -7.01 3.58
N ALA A 189 -14.75 -5.94 4.29
CA ALA A 189 -15.68 -4.81 4.48
C ALA A 189 -15.99 -4.07 3.17
N GLY A 190 -15.02 -3.93 2.26
CA GLY A 190 -15.24 -3.33 0.96
C GLY A 190 -16.09 -4.21 0.04
N ASP A 191 -15.86 -5.53 0.04
CA ASP A 191 -16.66 -6.52 -0.69
C ASP A 191 -18.12 -6.55 -0.21
N GLU A 192 -18.39 -6.22 1.06
CA GLU A 192 -19.76 -6.00 1.55
C GLU A 192 -20.34 -4.65 1.10
N PHE A 193 -19.53 -3.59 1.08
CA PHE A 193 -19.97 -2.22 0.89
C PHE A 193 -20.26 -1.86 -0.57
N PHE A 194 -19.35 -2.15 -1.50
CA PHE A 194 -19.49 -1.72 -2.90
C PHE A 194 -20.70 -2.32 -3.63
N PRO A 195 -21.10 -3.58 -3.40
CA PRO A 195 -22.36 -4.11 -3.94
C PRO A 195 -23.61 -3.37 -3.43
N LEU A 196 -23.63 -2.97 -2.15
CA LEU A 196 -24.74 -2.19 -1.59
C LEU A 196 -24.80 -0.79 -2.20
N LEU A 197 -23.64 -0.20 -2.51
CA LEU A 197 -23.54 1.08 -3.20
C LEU A 197 -24.12 1.00 -4.62
N ASN A 198 -23.74 -0.04 -5.38
CA ASN A 198 -24.20 -0.24 -6.75
C ASN A 198 -25.69 -0.63 -6.84
N GLY A 199 -26.19 -1.41 -5.88
CA GLY A 199 -27.61 -1.78 -5.80
C GLY A 199 -28.54 -0.58 -5.58
N ASN A 200 -28.06 0.46 -4.87
CA ASN A 200 -28.82 1.70 -4.63
C ASN A 200 -28.65 2.76 -5.74
N ALA A 201 -27.70 2.57 -6.67
CA ALA A 201 -27.51 3.48 -7.80
C ALA A 201 -28.55 3.29 -8.92
N GLY A 202 -29.21 2.11 -8.97
CA GLY A 202 -30.22 1.76 -9.98
C GLY A 202 -31.66 2.20 -9.68
N THR A 203 -31.93 2.85 -8.55
CA THR A 203 -33.26 3.31 -8.12
C THR A 203 -33.49 4.82 -8.28
N ARG A 204 -32.69 5.50 -9.12
CA ARG A 204 -32.85 6.92 -9.43
C ARG A 204 -33.41 7.16 -10.82
#